data_AF-A0AAN8JGV3-F1
#
_entry.id   AF-A0AAN8JGV3-F1
#
_cell.length_a   1.000
_cell.length_b   1.000
_cell.length_c   1.000
_cell.angle_alpha   90.00
_cell.angle_beta   90.00
_cell.angle_gamma   90.00
#
_symmetry.space_group_name_H-M   'P 1'
#
loop_
_entity.id
_entity.type
_entity.pdbx_description
1 polymer ?
#
loop_
_entity_poly.entity_id
_entity_poly.type
_entity_poly.pdbx_seq_one_letter_code
_entity_poly.pdbx_strand_id
1 'polypeptide(L)'
;MNTDVSTTMRARRVVYDDYTKGFYVESRVEALHRQVDTRAKLTNVLNRSQDCKLNYSKGKVEAARGIFTRKTESEIDHHKGNLKDYVAHRHILDRMAAINKRKGVSSALGKYGVGCAKVDIQPLIDREVKETTPSATRRREAKKLVKKRKMVEVWDRTLNTPELIDAGKNNVQNSRQNTKDCIRKRKSPHIVLPSLMPRSLSTDLVFRSSSSPVKDERGQSHSPELTLPSVFVTLKPETET
;
A
#
# COMPACT_ATOMS: atom_id res chain seq x y z
N MET A 1 -54.34 -14.38 -55.39
CA MET A 1 -53.20 -13.96 -54.55
C MET A 1 -53.46 -14.45 -53.14
N ASN A 2 -52.85 -15.58 -52.76
CA ASN A 2 -53.05 -16.18 -51.44
C ASN A 2 -52.01 -15.62 -50.48
N THR A 3 -52.45 -14.79 -49.55
CA THR A 3 -51.68 -14.42 -48.37
C THR A 3 -51.84 -15.50 -47.31
N ASP A 4 -51.29 -16.68 -47.57
CA ASP A 4 -51.13 -17.72 -46.56
C ASP A 4 -49.96 -17.35 -45.66
N VAL A 5 -50.18 -16.33 -44.82
CA VAL A 5 -49.34 -16.07 -43.66
C VAL A 5 -49.67 -17.19 -42.68
N SER A 6 -48.99 -18.34 -42.84
CA SER A 6 -48.95 -19.43 -41.88
C SER A 6 -48.43 -18.89 -40.56
N THR A 7 -49.36 -18.33 -39.78
CA THR A 7 -49.10 -17.79 -38.47
C THR A 7 -49.37 -18.94 -37.54
N THR A 8 -48.35 -19.72 -37.19
CA THR A 8 -48.43 -20.71 -36.11
C THR A 8 -48.51 -19.98 -34.76
N MET A 9 -49.53 -19.15 -34.60
CA MET A 9 -49.91 -18.53 -33.33
C MET A 9 -50.57 -19.63 -32.50
N ARG A 10 -50.04 -19.88 -31.30
CA ARG A 10 -50.69 -20.72 -30.30
C ARG A 10 -52.12 -20.23 -30.08
N ALA A 11 -53.06 -21.14 -29.81
CA ALA A 11 -54.49 -20.83 -29.69
C ALA A 11 -54.75 -19.58 -28.82
N ARG A 12 -55.59 -18.67 -29.35
CA ARG A 12 -56.02 -17.45 -28.65
C ARG A 12 -56.83 -17.85 -27.42
N ARG A 13 -56.58 -17.18 -26.29
CA ARG A 13 -57.33 -17.46 -25.06
C ARG A 13 -58.73 -16.85 -25.18
N VAL A 14 -59.71 -17.57 -24.65
CA VAL A 14 -61.04 -17.01 -24.37
C VAL A 14 -61.09 -16.67 -22.89
N VAL A 15 -61.41 -15.42 -22.57
CA VAL A 15 -61.54 -14.93 -21.20
C VAL A 15 -63.01 -14.57 -20.99
N TYR A 16 -63.57 -15.04 -19.89
CA TYR A 16 -64.89 -14.61 -19.48
C TYR A 16 -64.76 -13.27 -18.74
N ASP A 17 -65.55 -12.29 -19.16
CA ASP A 17 -65.63 -11.01 -18.48
C ASP A 17 -66.84 -10.99 -17.54
N ASP A 18 -66.55 -10.88 -16.25
CA ASP A 18 -67.55 -10.88 -15.20
C ASP A 18 -68.46 -9.64 -15.25
N TYR A 19 -68.03 -8.53 -15.86
CA TYR A 19 -68.80 -7.29 -15.95
C TYR A 19 -69.86 -7.33 -17.04
N THR A 20 -69.50 -7.83 -18.21
CA THR A 20 -70.40 -7.90 -19.38
C THR A 20 -71.07 -9.28 -19.51
N LYS A 21 -70.71 -10.23 -18.63
CA LYS A 21 -71.18 -11.63 -18.64
C LYS A 21 -70.98 -12.32 -20.00
N GLY A 22 -69.91 -11.94 -20.70
CA GLY A 22 -69.61 -12.39 -22.06
C GLY A 22 -68.24 -13.05 -22.17
N PHE A 23 -68.06 -13.84 -23.22
CA PHE A 23 -66.76 -14.43 -23.57
C PHE A 23 -66.03 -13.53 -24.57
N TYR A 24 -64.83 -13.09 -24.22
CA TYR A 24 -63.95 -12.33 -25.08
C TYR A 24 -62.81 -13.21 -25.56
N VAL A 25 -62.52 -13.13 -26.86
CA VAL A 25 -61.35 -13.80 -27.43
C VAL A 25 -60.21 -12.80 -27.49
N GLU A 26 -59.03 -13.17 -26.97
CA GLU A 26 -57.81 -12.36 -27.05
C GLU A 26 -57.58 -11.87 -28.48
N SER A 27 -57.24 -10.59 -28.63
CA SER A 27 -56.84 -10.06 -29.93
C SER A 27 -55.51 -10.66 -30.38
N ARG A 28 -55.19 -10.57 -31.68
CA ARG A 28 -53.92 -11.07 -32.22
C ARG A 28 -52.70 -10.40 -31.55
N VAL A 29 -52.82 -9.11 -31.24
CA VAL A 29 -51.77 -8.31 -30.59
C VAL A 29 -51.59 -8.72 -29.13
N GLU A 30 -52.68 -8.90 -28.38
CA GLU A 30 -52.65 -9.36 -26.98
C GLU A 30 -52.05 -10.77 -26.85
N ALA A 31 -52.43 -11.68 -27.74
CA ALA A 31 -51.89 -13.03 -27.77
C ALA A 31 -50.38 -13.03 -28.09
N LEU A 32 -49.91 -12.13 -28.96
CA LEU A 32 -48.48 -11.95 -29.24
C LEU A 32 -47.75 -11.37 -28.02
N HIS A 33 -48.32 -10.35 -27.37
CA HIS A 33 -47.75 -9.74 -26.18
C HIS A 33 -47.56 -10.76 -25.04
N ARG A 34 -48.59 -11.57 -24.76
CA ARG A 34 -48.51 -12.68 -23.79
C ARG A 34 -47.40 -13.69 -24.14
N GLN A 35 -47.22 -14.01 -25.42
CA GLN A 35 -46.15 -14.91 -25.85
C GLN A 35 -44.76 -14.28 -25.65
N VAL A 36 -44.60 -13.00 -25.94
CA VAL A 36 -43.34 -12.28 -25.70
C VAL A 36 -43.05 -12.22 -24.20
N ASP A 37 -44.04 -11.88 -23.37
CA ASP A 37 -43.90 -11.81 -21.92
C ASP A 37 -43.54 -13.15 -21.30
N THR A 38 -44.21 -14.24 -21.73
CA THR A 38 -43.91 -15.59 -21.24
C THR A 38 -42.51 -16.02 -21.65
N ARG A 39 -42.09 -15.75 -22.89
CA ARG A 39 -40.71 -16.01 -23.35
C ARG A 39 -39.70 -15.20 -22.54
N ALA A 40 -39.93 -13.90 -22.36
CA ALA A 40 -39.06 -13.03 -21.58
C ALA A 40 -38.91 -13.49 -20.12
N LYS A 41 -40.02 -13.89 -19.47
CA LYS A 41 -39.99 -14.46 -18.12
C LYS A 41 -39.13 -15.72 -18.05
N LEU A 42 -39.29 -16.65 -18.99
CA LEU A 42 -38.48 -17.87 -19.05
C LEU A 42 -37.00 -17.58 -19.29
N THR A 43 -36.68 -16.65 -20.20
CA THR A 43 -35.31 -16.22 -20.45
C THR A 43 -34.67 -15.58 -19.22
N ASN A 44 -35.41 -14.76 -18.47
CA ASN A 44 -34.90 -14.15 -17.24
C ASN A 44 -34.60 -15.19 -16.16
N VAL A 45 -35.45 -16.22 -16.02
CA VAL A 45 -35.19 -17.32 -15.07
C VAL A 45 -33.95 -18.11 -15.49
N LEU A 46 -33.80 -18.40 -16.79
CA LEU A 46 -32.61 -19.08 -17.31
C LEU A 46 -31.34 -18.25 -17.08
N ASN A 47 -31.34 -16.96 -17.42
CA ASN A 47 -30.21 -16.06 -17.21
C ASN A 47 -29.83 -16.01 -15.73
N ARG A 48 -30.80 -15.82 -14.84
CA ARG A 48 -30.56 -15.83 -13.40
C ARG A 48 -29.96 -17.14 -12.91
N SER A 49 -30.41 -18.27 -13.45
CA SER A 49 -29.85 -19.59 -13.12
C SER A 49 -28.39 -19.74 -13.57
N GLN A 50 -28.04 -19.20 -14.74
CA GLN A 50 -26.68 -19.22 -15.27
C GLN A 50 -25.77 -18.25 -14.50
N ASP A 51 -26.27 -17.08 -14.13
CA ASP A 51 -25.56 -16.11 -13.29
C ASP A 51 -25.26 -16.69 -11.91
N CYS A 52 -26.22 -17.39 -11.29
CA CYS A 52 -26.00 -18.10 -10.02
C CYS A 52 -24.89 -19.16 -10.16
N LYS A 53 -24.89 -19.95 -11.23
CA LYS A 53 -23.83 -20.94 -11.50
C LYS A 53 -22.47 -20.28 -11.70
N LEU A 54 -22.42 -19.20 -12.46
CA LEU A 54 -21.20 -18.45 -12.71
C LEU A 54 -20.64 -17.85 -11.41
N ASN A 55 -21.48 -17.24 -10.59
CA ASN A 55 -21.08 -16.67 -9.31
C ASN A 55 -20.55 -17.73 -8.35
N TYR A 56 -21.19 -18.89 -8.30
CA TYR A 56 -20.70 -20.01 -7.51
C TYR A 56 -19.31 -20.49 -7.96
N SER A 57 -19.11 -20.66 -9.28
CA SER A 57 -17.82 -21.04 -9.84
C SER A 57 -16.73 -19.98 -9.59
N LYS A 58 -17.06 -18.69 -9.76
CA LYS A 58 -16.16 -17.58 -9.42
C LYS A 58 -15.77 -17.61 -7.94
N GLY A 59 -16.75 -17.78 -7.04
CA GLY A 59 -16.50 -17.89 -5.60
C GLY A 59 -15.56 -19.05 -5.24
N LYS A 60 -15.65 -20.19 -5.93
CA LYS A 60 -14.68 -21.30 -5.78
C LYS A 60 -13.27 -20.92 -6.20
N VAL A 61 -13.12 -20.25 -7.35
CA VAL A 61 -11.81 -19.81 -7.84
C VAL A 61 -11.21 -18.75 -6.91
N GLU A 62 -12.02 -17.80 -6.45
CA GLU A 62 -11.57 -16.77 -5.51
C GLU A 62 -11.17 -17.36 -4.16
N ALA A 63 -11.93 -18.33 -3.64
CA ALA A 63 -11.57 -19.04 -2.42
C ALA A 63 -10.26 -19.82 -2.58
N ALA A 64 -10.08 -20.53 -3.70
CA ALA A 64 -8.83 -21.21 -4.01
C ALA A 64 -7.66 -20.22 -4.11
N ARG A 65 -7.84 -19.10 -4.82
CA ARG A 65 -6.86 -18.02 -4.91
C ARG A 65 -6.50 -17.49 -3.52
N GLY A 66 -7.49 -17.25 -2.67
CA GLY A 66 -7.27 -16.78 -1.30
C GLY A 66 -6.50 -17.77 -0.42
N ILE A 67 -6.73 -19.08 -0.60
CA ILE A 67 -5.94 -20.11 0.09
C ILE A 67 -4.49 -20.09 -0.41
N PHE A 68 -4.28 -20.03 -1.72
CA PHE A 68 -2.93 -19.98 -2.30
C PHE A 68 -2.17 -18.74 -1.86
N THR A 69 -2.77 -17.55 -1.93
CA THR A 69 -2.09 -16.31 -1.52
C THR A 69 -1.69 -16.35 -0.05
N ARG A 70 -2.57 -16.83 0.85
CA ARG A 70 -2.23 -16.95 2.28
C ARG A 70 -1.11 -17.94 2.54
N LYS A 71 -1.10 -19.08 1.83
CA LYS A 71 -0.01 -20.06 1.93
C LYS A 71 1.31 -19.46 1.45
N THR A 72 1.31 -18.81 0.30
CA THR A 72 2.50 -18.15 -0.25
C THR A 72 3.00 -17.02 0.65
N GLU A 73 2.11 -16.21 1.22
CA GLU A 73 2.47 -15.17 2.20
C GLU A 73 3.12 -15.78 3.45
N SER A 74 2.54 -16.85 3.99
CA SER A 74 3.11 -17.56 5.14
C SER A 74 4.49 -18.14 4.84
N GLU A 75 4.69 -18.73 3.66
CA GLU A 75 5.99 -19.24 3.22
C GLU A 75 7.01 -18.11 3.05
N ILE A 76 6.62 -17.00 2.40
CA ILE A 76 7.47 -15.82 2.24
C ILE A 76 7.89 -15.27 3.60
N ASP A 77 6.97 -15.16 4.55
CA ASP A 77 7.27 -14.66 5.88
C ASP A 77 8.18 -15.61 6.67
N HIS A 78 7.98 -16.93 6.52
CA HIS A 78 8.90 -17.93 7.06
C HIS A 78 10.31 -17.79 6.45
N HIS A 79 10.42 -17.68 5.13
CA HIS A 79 11.69 -17.48 4.43
C HIS A 79 12.38 -16.18 4.84
N LYS A 80 11.62 -15.08 4.98
CA LYS A 80 12.15 -13.80 5.49
C LYS A 80 12.63 -13.93 6.93
N GLY A 81 11.93 -14.70 7.77
CA GLY A 81 12.37 -15.04 9.12
C GLY A 81 13.73 -15.75 9.10
N ASN A 82 13.82 -16.85 8.37
CA ASN A 82 15.06 -17.62 8.24
C ASN A 82 16.21 -16.77 7.67
N LEU A 83 15.94 -15.87 6.71
CA LEU A 83 16.95 -14.99 6.15
C LEU A 83 17.53 -14.01 7.18
N LYS A 84 16.70 -13.48 8.10
CA LYS A 84 17.18 -12.63 9.20
C LYS A 84 18.15 -13.38 10.10
N ASP A 85 17.84 -14.63 10.40
CA ASP A 85 18.72 -15.49 11.19
C ASP A 85 20.03 -15.71 10.44
N TYR A 86 20.00 -16.06 9.15
CA TYR A 86 21.21 -16.20 8.33
C TYR A 86 22.08 -14.94 8.30
N VAL A 87 21.45 -13.76 8.18
CA VAL A 87 22.15 -12.47 8.21
C VAL A 87 22.80 -12.25 9.58
N ALA A 88 22.10 -12.54 10.68
CA ALA A 88 22.64 -12.44 12.04
C ALA A 88 23.80 -13.43 12.27
N HIS A 89 23.64 -14.68 11.84
CA HIS A 89 24.69 -15.71 11.83
C HIS A 89 25.95 -15.20 11.12
N ARG A 90 25.80 -14.67 9.90
CA ARG A 90 26.91 -14.12 9.12
C ARG A 90 27.61 -12.96 9.86
N HIS A 91 26.86 -12.00 10.39
CA HIS A 91 27.43 -10.87 11.12
C HIS A 91 28.22 -11.26 12.36
N ILE A 92 27.82 -12.32 13.05
CA ILE A 92 28.54 -12.81 14.23
C ILE A 92 29.81 -13.54 13.81
N LEU A 93 29.72 -14.43 12.83
CA LEU A 93 30.89 -15.12 12.29
C LEU A 93 31.93 -14.13 11.73
N ASP A 94 31.50 -13.09 11.02
CA ASP A 94 32.40 -12.04 10.52
C ASP A 94 33.05 -11.25 11.67
N ARG A 95 32.32 -10.97 12.76
CA ARG A 95 32.89 -10.35 13.98
C ARG A 95 33.92 -11.25 14.65
N MET A 96 33.65 -12.55 14.75
CA MET A 96 34.58 -13.51 15.35
C MET A 96 35.84 -13.68 14.48
N ALA A 97 35.68 -13.77 13.16
CA ALA A 97 36.81 -13.78 12.23
C ALA A 97 37.68 -12.53 12.36
N ALA A 98 37.07 -11.35 12.48
CA ALA A 98 37.80 -10.10 12.67
C ALA A 98 38.56 -10.06 13.99
N ILE A 99 37.97 -10.57 15.08
CA ILE A 99 38.63 -10.66 16.39
C ILE A 99 39.81 -11.62 16.34
N ASN A 100 39.66 -12.79 15.73
CA ASN A 100 40.74 -13.77 15.66
C ASN A 100 41.89 -13.32 14.76
N LYS A 101 41.58 -12.63 13.65
CA LYS A 101 42.59 -11.98 12.81
C LYS A 101 43.40 -10.95 13.62
N ARG A 102 42.74 -10.14 14.45
CA ARG A 102 43.42 -9.17 15.34
C ARG A 102 44.28 -9.84 16.42
N LYS A 103 43.85 -10.99 16.92
CA LYS A 103 44.57 -11.76 17.95
C LYS A 103 45.69 -12.66 17.38
N GLY A 104 45.84 -12.75 16.05
CA GLY A 104 46.86 -13.59 15.41
C GLY A 104 46.64 -15.10 15.55
N VAL A 105 45.45 -15.56 15.95
CA VAL A 105 45.17 -16.97 16.30
C VAL A 105 44.77 -17.80 15.06
N SER A 106 45.35 -17.54 13.88
CA SER A 106 44.74 -17.95 12.62
C SER A 106 45.17 -19.31 12.05
N SER A 107 45.98 -20.13 12.74
CA SER A 107 46.61 -21.28 12.06
C SER A 107 45.99 -22.66 12.32
N ALA A 108 45.43 -22.94 13.50
CA ALA A 108 45.02 -24.31 13.85
C ALA A 108 43.51 -24.59 13.77
N LEU A 109 42.67 -23.55 13.89
CA LEU A 109 41.21 -23.69 14.08
C LEU A 109 40.39 -23.00 12.98
N GLY A 110 41.04 -22.65 11.87
CA GLY A 110 40.41 -21.96 10.74
C GLY A 110 40.04 -20.50 11.01
N LYS A 111 39.29 -19.90 10.07
CA LYS A 111 38.96 -18.46 10.03
C LYS A 111 38.23 -17.96 11.29
N TYR A 112 37.43 -18.82 11.93
CA TYR A 112 36.52 -18.43 13.00
C TYR A 112 36.98 -18.83 14.42
N GLY A 113 38.04 -19.64 14.56
CA GLY A 113 38.70 -19.93 15.85
C GLY A 113 37.84 -20.65 16.91
N VAL A 114 38.32 -20.68 18.17
CA VAL A 114 37.63 -21.33 19.31
C VAL A 114 36.33 -20.60 19.65
N GLY A 115 35.31 -21.34 20.11
CA GLY A 115 34.02 -20.78 20.54
C GLY A 115 33.05 -20.50 19.39
N CYS A 116 33.33 -21.03 18.20
CA CYS A 116 32.42 -20.99 17.06
C CYS A 116 31.53 -22.24 16.93
N ALA A 117 31.37 -23.01 18.00
CA ALA A 117 30.40 -24.08 18.00
C ALA A 117 28.99 -23.49 17.90
N LYS A 118 28.08 -24.19 17.23
CA LYS A 118 26.69 -23.74 17.03
C LYS A 118 26.02 -23.38 18.37
N VAL A 119 26.26 -24.18 19.40
CA VAL A 119 25.68 -24.00 20.75
C VAL A 119 26.15 -22.69 21.39
N ASP A 120 27.43 -22.34 21.23
CA ASP A 120 28.03 -21.14 21.82
C ASP A 120 27.61 -19.86 21.08
N ILE A 121 27.43 -19.93 19.75
CA ILE A 121 27.07 -18.76 18.94
C ILE A 121 25.56 -18.48 19.00
N GLN A 122 24.70 -19.50 19.19
CA GLN A 122 23.25 -19.34 19.21
C GLN A 122 22.72 -18.20 20.10
N PRO A 123 23.14 -18.04 21.37
CA PRO A 123 22.66 -16.93 22.20
C PRO A 123 23.11 -15.55 21.67
N LEU A 124 24.25 -15.48 20.97
CA LEU A 124 24.70 -14.24 20.33
C LEU A 124 23.83 -13.91 19.10
N ILE A 125 23.43 -14.94 18.34
CA ILE A 125 22.53 -14.80 17.18
C ILE A 125 21.18 -14.29 17.63
N ASP A 126 20.58 -14.92 18.63
CA ASP A 126 19.27 -14.53 19.15
C ASP A 126 19.27 -13.08 19.67
N ARG A 127 20.39 -12.65 20.27
CA ARG A 127 20.60 -11.26 20.67
C ARG A 127 20.70 -10.32 19.47
N GLU A 128 21.48 -10.68 18.46
CA GLU A 128 21.64 -9.86 17.25
C GLU A 128 20.33 -9.74 16.47
N VAL A 129 19.56 -10.82 16.33
CA VAL A 129 18.22 -10.81 15.72
C VAL A 129 17.30 -9.84 16.47
N LYS A 130 17.32 -9.86 17.82
CA LYS A 130 16.55 -8.89 18.63
C LYS A 130 17.04 -7.45 18.43
N GLU A 131 18.34 -7.22 18.38
CA GLU A 131 18.94 -5.88 18.23
C GLU A 131 18.79 -5.29 16.81
N THR A 132 18.69 -6.14 15.79
CA THR A 132 18.53 -5.73 14.38
C THR A 132 17.06 -5.46 14.00
N THR A 133 16.11 -5.72 14.89
CA THR A 133 14.70 -5.38 14.64
C THR A 133 14.52 -3.87 14.41
N PRO A 134 13.61 -3.45 13.50
CA PRO A 134 13.33 -2.03 13.24
C PRO A 134 12.90 -1.22 14.48
N SER A 135 12.35 -1.89 15.49
CA SER A 135 12.01 -1.26 16.77
C SER A 135 13.25 -0.98 17.61
N ALA A 136 14.17 -1.96 17.69
CA ALA A 136 15.42 -1.82 18.43
C ALA A 136 16.35 -0.77 17.78
N THR A 137 16.42 -0.73 16.45
CA THR A 137 17.22 0.29 15.73
C THR A 137 16.70 1.70 16.01
N ARG A 138 15.39 1.93 15.85
CA ARG A 138 14.75 3.21 16.20
C ARG A 138 15.02 3.63 17.65
N ARG A 139 14.91 2.68 18.60
CA ARG A 139 15.21 2.94 20.01
C ARG A 139 16.68 3.33 20.23
N ARG A 140 17.62 2.66 19.55
CA ARG A 140 19.06 2.96 19.63
C ARG A 140 19.36 4.34 19.06
N GLU A 141 18.76 4.71 17.94
CA GLU A 141 18.90 6.03 17.33
C GLU A 141 18.30 7.14 18.19
N ALA A 142 17.11 6.92 18.75
CA ALA A 142 16.49 7.84 19.70
C ALA A 142 17.38 8.07 20.92
N LYS A 143 17.96 7.01 21.50
CA LYS A 143 18.93 7.13 22.60
C LYS A 143 20.18 7.90 22.20
N LYS A 144 20.70 7.68 20.98
CA LYS A 144 21.85 8.46 20.46
C LYS A 144 21.50 9.94 20.33
N LEU A 145 20.29 10.27 19.86
CA LEU A 145 19.83 11.65 19.77
C LEU A 145 19.69 12.29 21.13
N VAL A 146 19.10 11.60 22.11
CA VAL A 146 18.99 12.09 23.50
C VAL A 146 20.38 12.36 24.09
N LYS A 147 21.35 11.45 23.91
CA LYS A 147 22.73 11.65 24.37
C LYS A 147 23.43 12.86 23.72
N LYS A 148 23.06 13.22 22.49
CA LYS A 148 23.61 14.37 21.76
C LYS A 148 22.89 15.68 22.10
N ARG A 149 21.69 15.63 22.70
CA ARG A 149 20.99 16.85 23.12
C ARG A 149 21.75 17.46 24.28
N LYS A 150 21.89 18.79 24.28
CA LYS A 150 22.32 19.53 25.47
C LYS A 150 21.34 19.17 26.59
N MET A 151 21.86 18.87 27.78
CA MET A 151 20.97 18.64 28.93
C MET A 151 20.13 19.90 29.09
N VAL A 152 18.81 19.70 29.14
CA VAL A 152 17.88 20.78 29.49
C VAL A 152 18.15 21.05 30.95
N GLU A 153 18.51 22.29 31.25
CA GLU A 153 18.67 22.73 32.62
C GLU A 153 17.30 22.73 33.28
N VAL A 154 17.10 21.79 34.19
CA VAL A 154 15.86 21.67 34.96
C VAL A 154 15.96 22.67 36.09
N TRP A 155 15.10 23.69 36.07
CA TRP A 155 15.06 24.70 37.10
C TRP A 155 14.47 24.09 38.38
N ASP A 156 15.16 24.31 39.50
CA ASP A 156 14.66 23.89 40.80
C ASP A 156 13.48 24.78 41.19
N ARG A 157 12.29 24.18 41.30
CA ARG A 157 11.04 24.89 41.58
C ARG A 157 10.88 25.26 43.05
N THR A 158 11.79 24.81 43.90
CA THR A 158 11.77 25.10 45.33
C THR A 158 12.42 26.45 45.67
N LEU A 159 13.15 27.04 44.72
CA LEU A 159 13.76 28.36 44.87
C LEU A 159 12.73 29.49 44.75
N ASN A 160 13.05 30.63 45.37
CA ASN A 160 12.22 31.83 45.29
C ASN A 160 12.30 32.47 43.90
N THR A 161 11.21 33.11 43.46
CA THR A 161 11.09 33.74 42.14
C THR A 161 12.23 34.68 41.72
N PRO A 162 12.82 35.54 42.59
CA PRO A 162 13.95 36.38 42.17
C PRO A 162 15.23 35.57 41.87
N GLU A 163 15.53 34.53 42.64
CA GLU A 163 16.73 33.71 42.48
C GLU A 163 16.68 32.88 41.18
N LEU A 164 15.48 32.39 40.81
CA LEU A 164 15.22 31.74 39.52
C LEU A 164 15.45 32.67 38.32
N ILE A 165 15.05 33.93 38.45
CA ILE A 165 15.22 34.93 37.38
C ILE A 165 16.71 35.25 37.20
N ASP A 166 17.48 35.38 38.28
CA ASP A 166 18.91 35.68 38.22
C ASP A 166 19.72 34.49 37.68
N ALA A 167 19.38 33.25 38.05
CA ALA A 167 19.93 32.05 37.43
C ALA A 167 19.60 31.98 35.92
N GLY A 168 18.40 32.41 35.53
CA GLY A 168 17.97 32.50 34.13
C GLY A 168 18.74 33.53 33.30
N LYS A 169 19.11 34.69 33.87
CA LYS A 169 19.85 35.76 33.18
C LYS A 169 21.22 35.30 32.69
N ASN A 170 21.93 34.52 33.51
CA ASN A 170 23.25 33.98 33.17
C ASN A 170 23.19 33.02 31.97
N ASN A 171 22.09 32.27 31.82
CA ASN A 171 21.87 31.36 30.69
C ASN A 171 21.55 32.07 29.37
N VAL A 172 20.80 33.18 29.41
CA VAL A 172 20.50 33.97 28.20
C VAL A 172 21.78 34.58 27.62
N GLN A 173 22.71 35.01 28.46
CA GLN A 173 24.00 35.56 28.02
C GLN A 173 24.89 34.49 27.35
N ASN A 174 25.00 33.29 27.95
CA ASN A 174 25.79 32.18 27.42
C ASN A 174 25.21 31.57 26.12
N SER A 175 23.89 31.63 25.93
CA SER A 175 23.21 31.18 24.69
C SER A 175 23.42 32.15 23.52
N ARG A 176 23.43 33.46 23.79
CA ARG A 176 23.68 34.51 22.78
C ARG A 176 25.12 34.54 22.26
N GLN A 177 26.10 34.08 23.05
CA GLN A 177 27.48 33.95 22.61
C GLN A 177 27.69 32.71 21.71
N ASN A 178 27.14 31.55 22.11
CA ASN A 178 27.24 30.30 21.33
C ASN A 178 26.57 30.35 19.95
N THR A 179 25.53 31.18 19.78
CA THR A 179 24.86 31.37 18.47
C THR A 179 25.72 32.16 17.49
N LYS A 180 26.49 33.15 17.95
CA LYS A 180 27.41 33.92 17.09
C LYS A 180 28.57 33.07 16.55
N ASP A 181 29.08 32.13 17.35
CA ASP A 181 30.16 31.22 16.94
C ASP A 181 29.70 30.09 16.01
N CYS A 182 28.44 29.66 16.12
CA CYS A 182 27.87 28.62 15.26
C CYS A 182 27.52 29.16 13.85
N ILE A 183 27.14 30.45 13.75
CA ILE A 183 26.86 31.13 12.47
C ILE A 183 28.14 31.32 11.64
N ARG A 184 29.30 31.58 12.27
CA ARG A 184 30.58 31.74 11.55
C ARG A 184 31.17 30.45 10.98
N LYS A 185 30.78 29.27 11.48
CA LYS A 185 31.40 27.97 11.12
C LYS A 185 30.58 27.08 10.20
N ARG A 186 29.37 27.48 9.80
CA ARG A 186 28.54 26.69 8.87
C ARG A 186 28.40 27.43 7.54
N LYS A 187 29.03 26.89 6.48
CA LYS A 187 28.52 27.10 5.12
C LYS A 187 27.08 26.58 5.12
N SER A 188 26.11 27.48 4.99
CA SER A 188 24.70 27.10 4.87
C SER A 188 24.54 26.16 3.68
N PRO A 189 23.73 25.08 3.79
CA PRO A 189 23.37 24.32 2.60
C PRO A 189 22.58 25.25 1.67
N HIS A 190 23.05 25.38 0.43
CA HIS A 190 22.39 26.16 -0.61
C HIS A 190 21.09 25.45 -1.00
N ILE A 191 19.99 25.78 -0.32
CA ILE A 191 18.66 25.27 -0.69
C ILE A 191 18.21 26.04 -1.92
N VAL A 192 18.38 25.45 -3.10
CA VAL A 192 17.74 25.93 -4.32
C VAL A 192 16.30 25.45 -4.27
N LEU A 193 15.37 26.36 -3.98
CA LEU A 193 13.95 26.08 -4.17
C LEU A 193 13.64 26.09 -5.67
N PRO A 194 12.85 25.13 -6.18
CA PRO A 194 12.41 25.17 -7.57
C PRO A 194 11.55 26.42 -7.81
N SER A 195 11.92 27.19 -8.83
CA SER A 195 11.21 28.39 -9.28
C SER A 195 9.79 28.02 -9.71
N LEU A 196 8.78 28.51 -8.98
CA LEU A 196 7.39 28.49 -9.44
C LEU A 196 7.23 29.56 -10.52
N MET A 197 7.39 29.16 -11.78
CA MET A 197 6.97 29.98 -12.92
C MET A 197 5.44 30.13 -12.89
N PRO A 198 4.89 31.36 -12.92
CA PRO A 198 3.46 31.55 -13.09
C PRO A 198 3.08 31.14 -14.52
N ARG A 199 2.27 30.08 -14.66
CA ARG A 199 1.60 29.78 -15.93
C ARG A 199 0.66 30.94 -16.24
N SER A 200 0.92 31.62 -17.35
CA SER A 200 0.12 32.69 -17.90
C SER A 200 -1.36 32.29 -17.97
N LEU A 201 -2.21 33.13 -17.37
CA LEU A 201 -3.64 33.21 -17.60
C LEU A 201 -3.88 33.53 -19.08
N SER A 202 -4.41 32.57 -19.83
CA SER A 202 -5.18 32.88 -21.03
C SER A 202 -6.65 32.74 -20.67
N THR A 203 -7.28 33.90 -20.50
CA THR A 203 -8.72 34.14 -20.56
C THR A 203 -9.30 33.52 -21.82
N ASP A 204 -10.25 32.61 -21.67
CA ASP A 204 -11.36 32.46 -22.60
C ASP A 204 -12.64 32.24 -21.78
N LEU A 205 -13.28 33.36 -21.48
CA LEU A 205 -14.66 33.44 -21.02
C LEU A 205 -15.57 33.10 -22.20
N VAL A 206 -16.11 31.89 -22.23
CA VAL A 206 -17.37 31.61 -22.92
C VAL A 206 -18.39 31.17 -21.89
N PHE A 207 -19.21 32.14 -21.51
CA PHE A 207 -20.40 31.98 -20.69
C PHE A 207 -21.49 31.37 -21.57
N ARG A 208 -21.93 30.13 -21.30
CA ARG A 208 -23.25 29.67 -21.73
C ARG A 208 -23.88 28.79 -20.67
N SER A 209 -25.05 29.23 -20.25
CA SER A 209 -25.86 28.77 -19.14
C SER A 209 -26.69 27.52 -19.47
N SER A 210 -26.99 26.80 -18.39
CA SER A 210 -28.24 26.06 -18.08
C SER A 210 -28.51 24.65 -18.63
N SER A 211 -28.97 23.84 -17.65
CA SER A 211 -29.83 22.65 -17.69
C SER A 211 -29.19 21.25 -17.75
N SER A 212 -29.57 20.47 -16.74
CA SER A 212 -29.28 19.06 -16.46
C SER A 212 -30.20 18.13 -17.28
N PRO A 213 -30.29 16.82 -16.95
CA PRO A 213 -29.32 15.72 -17.02
C PRO A 213 -29.78 14.70 -18.12
N VAL A 214 -29.05 13.59 -18.34
CA VAL A 214 -29.57 12.22 -18.70
C VAL A 214 -28.55 11.36 -19.50
N LYS A 215 -28.27 10.18 -18.90
CA LYS A 215 -27.99 8.82 -19.43
C LYS A 215 -26.75 8.44 -20.27
N ASP A 216 -26.19 7.34 -19.75
CA ASP A 216 -25.78 6.08 -20.40
C ASP A 216 -24.46 5.95 -21.19
N GLU A 217 -23.61 5.10 -20.59
CA GLU A 217 -22.92 3.96 -21.21
C GLU A 217 -21.96 4.18 -22.40
N ARG A 218 -20.65 4.03 -22.15
CA ARG A 218 -19.85 2.84 -22.51
C ARG A 218 -18.34 3.08 -22.39
N GLY A 219 -17.70 2.19 -21.64
CA GLY A 219 -16.48 1.48 -22.05
C GLY A 219 -15.20 2.30 -22.24
N GLN A 220 -14.27 2.16 -21.30
CA GLN A 220 -12.92 1.73 -21.64
C GLN A 220 -12.20 1.14 -20.43
N SER A 221 -11.75 -0.09 -20.62
CA SER A 221 -10.90 -0.89 -19.76
C SER A 221 -9.51 -0.28 -19.62
N HIS A 222 -9.04 0.00 -18.41
CA HIS A 222 -7.60 -0.04 -18.09
C HIS A 222 -7.38 -0.43 -16.62
N SER A 223 -6.49 -1.41 -16.43
CA SER A 223 -5.93 -1.92 -15.18
C SER A 223 -5.36 -0.82 -14.28
N PRO A 224 -5.45 -0.90 -12.93
CA PRO A 224 -4.64 -0.04 -12.08
C PRO A 224 -3.21 -0.61 -12.03
N GLU A 225 -2.36 -0.10 -12.91
CA GLU A 225 -0.93 -0.34 -12.88
C GLU A 225 -0.32 0.38 -11.67
N LEU A 226 0.26 -0.40 -10.76
CA LEU A 226 1.01 0.03 -9.59
C LEU A 226 2.19 0.91 -10.03
N THR A 227 2.04 2.23 -9.93
CA THR A 227 3.14 3.16 -10.20
C THR A 227 4.06 3.23 -8.98
N LEU A 228 5.05 2.36 -8.93
CA LEU A 228 6.24 2.54 -8.09
C LEU A 228 7.10 3.67 -8.68
N PRO A 229 7.69 4.56 -7.88
CA PRO A 229 8.60 5.58 -8.40
C PRO A 229 9.90 4.93 -8.90
N SER A 230 10.16 5.13 -10.20
CA SER A 230 11.40 4.81 -10.91
C SER A 230 12.60 5.54 -10.28
N VAL A 231 13.61 4.77 -9.87
CA VAL A 231 14.93 5.27 -9.46
C VAL A 231 15.83 5.23 -10.69
N PHE A 232 16.14 6.39 -11.27
CA PHE A 232 17.15 6.47 -12.33
C PHE A 232 18.55 6.22 -11.74
N VAL A 233 19.18 5.14 -12.19
CA VAL A 233 20.61 4.87 -12.03
C VAL A 233 21.34 5.61 -13.14
N THR A 234 22.15 6.61 -12.79
CA THR A 234 23.09 7.21 -13.74
C THR A 234 24.39 6.41 -13.73
N LEU A 235 24.64 5.65 -14.81
CA LEU A 235 25.96 5.09 -15.11
C LEU A 235 26.91 6.24 -15.47
N LYS A 236 28.11 6.25 -14.89
CA LYS A 236 29.20 7.15 -15.31
C LYS A 236 29.77 6.64 -16.64
N PRO A 237 30.16 7.54 -17.56
CA PRO A 237 30.89 7.13 -18.75
C PRO A 237 32.33 6.73 -18.39
N GLU A 238 32.78 5.67 -19.03
CA GLU A 238 34.17 5.21 -19.05
C GLU A 238 35.03 6.28 -19.72
N THR A 239 36.14 6.64 -19.07
CA THR A 239 37.24 7.35 -19.72
C THR A 239 38.15 6.30 -20.36
N GLU A 240 38.09 6.20 -21.67
CA GLU A 240 39.17 5.61 -22.48
C GLU A 240 40.36 6.57 -22.53
N THR A 241 41.54 5.94 -22.60
CA THR A 241 42.93 6.43 -22.72
C THR A 241 43.61 6.97 -21.46
#